data_AF-A0A4Y2RX53-F1
#
_entry.id   AF-A0A4Y2RX53-F1
#
_cell.length_a   1.000
_cell.length_b   1.000
_cell.length_c   1.000
_cell.angle_alpha   90.00
_cell.angle_beta   90.00
_cell.angle_gamma   90.00
#
_symmetry.space_group_name_H-M   'P 1'
#
loop_
_entity.id
_entity.type
_entity.pdbx_description
1 polymer ?
#
loop_
_entity_poly.entity_id
_entity_poly.type
_entity_poly.pdbx_seq_one_letter_code
_entity_poly.pdbx_strand_id
1 'polypeptide(L)'
;MFLSVKSCKKEDLILVAKEIGENVPPTAKICDLKEMILNSDEYKGDPDFVKGILENAVTDRILQEEKEFELDKLNKEKEFELDELNKEKEFEFEKLNKEKELCSDPL
;
A
#
# COMPACT_ATOMS: atom_id res chain seq x y z
N MET A 1 10.36 -6.60 -24.65
CA MET A 1 10.33 -8.01 -24.22
C MET A 1 9.45 -8.09 -22.97
N PHE A 2 8.66 -9.16 -22.80
CA PHE A 2 7.80 -9.34 -21.62
C PHE A 2 8.53 -9.15 -20.29
N LEU A 3 9.77 -9.63 -20.20
CA LEU A 3 10.62 -9.51 -19.02
C LEU A 3 11.22 -8.11 -18.78
N SER A 4 10.92 -7.13 -19.64
CA SER A 4 11.45 -5.76 -19.54
C SER A 4 10.55 -4.82 -18.72
N VAL A 5 9.38 -5.27 -18.26
CA VAL A 5 8.48 -4.46 -17.42
C VAL A 5 9.19 -4.18 -16.09
N LYS A 6 9.47 -2.89 -15.84
CA LYS A 6 10.17 -2.44 -14.63
C LYS A 6 9.29 -2.64 -13.40
N SER A 7 9.91 -2.80 -12.23
CA SER A 7 9.22 -2.93 -10.94
C SER A 7 8.26 -4.13 -10.83
N CYS A 8 8.33 -5.09 -11.75
CA CYS A 8 7.61 -6.35 -11.66
C CYS A 8 8.01 -7.13 -10.38
N LYS A 9 7.02 -7.52 -9.58
CA LYS A 9 7.18 -8.38 -8.40
C LYS A 9 6.55 -9.76 -8.69
N LYS A 10 6.73 -10.70 -7.76
CA LYS A 10 6.22 -12.07 -7.89
C LYS A 10 4.71 -12.09 -8.05
N GLU A 11 4.02 -11.23 -7.31
CA GLU A 11 2.56 -11.15 -7.24
C GLU A 11 1.95 -10.78 -8.59
N ASP A 12 2.61 -9.89 -9.36
CA ASP A 12 2.15 -9.51 -10.70
C ASP A 12 2.24 -10.70 -11.65
N LEU A 13 3.32 -11.49 -11.57
CA LEU A 13 3.49 -12.68 -12.40
C LEU A 13 2.45 -13.76 -12.04
N ILE A 14 2.11 -13.89 -10.75
CA ILE A 14 1.02 -14.80 -10.32
C ILE A 14 -0.31 -14.34 -10.93
N LEU A 15 -0.59 -13.03 -10.93
CA LEU A 15 -1.81 -12.47 -11.51
C LEU A 15 -1.87 -12.73 -13.01
N VAL A 16 -0.80 -12.40 -13.74
CA VAL A 16 -0.70 -12.64 -15.19
C VAL A 16 -0.95 -14.11 -15.51
N ALA A 17 -0.25 -15.03 -14.82
CA ALA A 17 -0.43 -16.47 -15.02
C ALA A 17 -1.89 -16.90 -14.81
N LYS A 18 -2.54 -16.43 -13.75
CA LYS A 18 -3.96 -16.74 -13.52
C LYS A 18 -4.89 -16.15 -14.58
N GLU A 19 -4.60 -14.95 -15.07
CA GLU A 19 -5.42 -14.25 -16.05
C GLU A 19 -5.36 -14.88 -17.43
N ILE A 20 -4.19 -15.41 -17.82
CA ILE A 20 -4.02 -16.23 -19.02
C ILE A 20 -4.47 -17.70 -18.84
N GLY A 21 -5.07 -18.05 -17.70
CA GLY A 21 -5.64 -19.38 -17.45
C GLY A 21 -4.68 -20.43 -16.91
N GLU A 22 -3.43 -20.07 -16.57
CA GLU A 22 -2.46 -20.98 -15.98
C GLU A 22 -2.74 -21.23 -14.49
N ASN A 23 -2.54 -22.47 -14.05
CA ASN A 23 -2.70 -22.85 -12.65
C ASN A 23 -1.39 -22.69 -11.88
N VAL A 24 -1.32 -21.67 -11.03
CA VAL A 24 -0.12 -21.34 -10.25
C VAL A 24 -0.01 -22.15 -8.96
N PRO A 25 1.04 -22.98 -8.78
CA PRO A 25 1.30 -23.65 -7.52
C PRO A 25 1.57 -22.65 -6.37
N PRO A 26 1.08 -22.89 -5.14
CA PRO A 26 1.36 -22.00 -4.00
C PRO A 26 2.86 -21.82 -3.70
N THR A 27 3.68 -22.82 -4.05
CA THR A 27 5.13 -22.85 -3.83
C THR A 27 5.93 -22.31 -5.01
N ALA A 28 5.28 -21.85 -6.09
CA ALA A 28 5.95 -21.41 -7.31
C ALA A 28 6.93 -20.27 -7.02
N LYS A 29 8.11 -20.34 -7.64
CA LYS A 29 9.14 -19.28 -7.62
C LYS A 29 8.97 -18.37 -8.83
N ILE A 30 9.65 -17.22 -8.82
CA ILE A 30 9.63 -16.27 -9.94
C ILE A 30 10.08 -16.93 -11.25
N CYS A 31 11.10 -17.80 -11.22
CA CYS A 31 11.56 -18.52 -12.40
C CYS A 31 10.46 -19.44 -12.96
N ASP A 32 9.82 -20.23 -12.09
CA ASP A 32 8.73 -21.13 -12.46
C ASP A 32 7.57 -20.35 -13.10
N LEU A 33 7.18 -19.21 -12.52
CA LEU A 33 6.12 -18.34 -13.05
C LEU A 33 6.47 -17.79 -14.43
N LYS A 34 7.71 -17.33 -14.62
CA LYS A 34 8.18 -16.84 -15.92
C LYS A 34 8.15 -17.96 -16.95
N GLU A 35 8.61 -19.15 -16.59
CA GLU A 35 8.62 -20.30 -17.48
C GLU A 35 7.20 -20.71 -17.88
N MET A 36 6.26 -20.77 -16.92
CA MET A 36 4.85 -21.04 -17.19
C MET A 36 4.27 -20.04 -18.19
N ILE A 37 4.43 -18.74 -17.93
CA ILE A 37 3.89 -17.70 -18.79
C ILE A 37 4.52 -17.77 -20.19
N LEU A 38 5.85 -17.87 -20.28
CA LEU A 38 6.54 -17.90 -21.57
C LEU A 38 6.20 -19.16 -22.40
N ASN A 39 5.78 -20.25 -21.75
CA ASN A 39 5.39 -21.49 -22.40
C ASN A 39 3.88 -21.62 -22.67
N SER A 40 3.05 -20.73 -22.13
CA SER A 40 1.60 -20.70 -22.36
C SER A 40 1.24 -20.49 -23.83
N ASP A 41 0.06 -20.97 -24.23
CA ASP A 41 -0.45 -20.78 -25.59
C ASP A 41 -0.79 -19.31 -25.85
N GLU A 42 -1.28 -18.59 -24.84
CA GLU A 42 -1.58 -17.17 -24.87
C GLU A 42 -0.33 -16.34 -25.16
N TYR A 43 0.79 -16.62 -24.49
CA TYR A 43 2.04 -15.90 -24.74
C TYR A 43 2.64 -16.22 -26.12
N LYS A 44 2.54 -17.47 -26.56
CA LYS A 44 3.03 -17.86 -27.89
C LYS A 44 2.17 -17.28 -29.02
N GLY A 45 0.87 -17.15 -28.78
CA GLY A 45 -0.09 -16.58 -29.73
C GLY A 45 -0.01 -15.05 -29.81
N ASP A 46 0.04 -14.38 -28.65
CA ASP A 46 0.10 -12.93 -28.56
C ASP A 46 0.96 -12.46 -27.35
N PRO A 47 2.29 -12.34 -27.55
CA PRO A 47 3.20 -11.86 -26.51
C PRO A 47 2.88 -10.44 -26.01
N ASP A 48 2.33 -9.59 -26.88
CA ASP A 48 2.05 -8.18 -26.56
C ASP A 48 0.79 -8.06 -25.71
N PHE A 49 -0.22 -8.91 -25.93
CA PHE A 49 -1.37 -9.04 -25.04
C PHE A 49 -0.95 -9.40 -23.61
N VAL A 50 -0.14 -10.45 -23.45
CA VAL A 50 0.33 -10.89 -22.12
C VAL A 50 1.22 -9.83 -21.47
N LYS A 51 2.02 -9.11 -22.27
CA LYS A 51 2.78 -7.94 -21.80
C LYS A 51 1.85 -6.82 -21.31
N GLY A 52 0.74 -6.56 -22.00
CA GLY A 52 -0.27 -5.58 -21.59
C GLY A 52 -0.91 -5.94 -20.24
N ILE A 53 -1.22 -7.21 -20.00
CA ILE A 53 -1.71 -7.67 -18.68
C ILE A 53 -0.68 -7.37 -17.59
N LEU A 54 0.60 -7.69 -17.83
CA LEU A 54 1.66 -7.43 -16.85
C LEU A 54 1.84 -5.92 -16.57
N GLU A 55 1.80 -5.09 -17.62
CA GLU A 55 1.91 -3.64 -17.49
C GLU A 55 0.74 -3.05 -16.68
N ASN A 56 -0.48 -3.53 -16.91
CA ASN A 56 -1.64 -3.14 -16.14
C ASN A 56 -1.53 -3.57 -14.68
N ALA A 57 -1.19 -4.84 -14.42
CA ALA A 57 -1.04 -5.37 -13.07
C ALA A 57 0.00 -4.59 -12.25
N VAL A 58 1.15 -4.28 -12.86
CA VAL A 58 2.20 -3.47 -12.22
C VAL A 58 1.71 -2.05 -11.95
N THR A 59 1.03 -1.43 -12.93
CA THR A 59 0.53 -0.05 -12.80
C THR A 59 -0.53 0.06 -11.72
N ASP A 60 -1.49 -0.85 -11.69
CA ASP A 60 -2.57 -0.88 -10.70
C ASP A 60 -2.01 -1.05 -9.29
N ARG A 61 -1.04 -1.94 -9.10
CA ARG A 61 -0.40 -2.12 -7.79
C ARG A 61 0.36 -0.87 -7.36
N ILE A 62 1.15 -0.25 -8.25
CA ILE A 62 1.88 0.99 -7.92
C ILE A 62 0.89 2.08 -7.50
N LEU A 63 -0.20 2.25 -8.24
CA LEU A 63 -1.24 3.23 -7.95
C LEU A 63 -1.97 2.95 -6.61
N GLN A 64 -2.12 1.68 -6.24
CA GLN A 64 -2.63 1.30 -4.91
C GLN A 64 -1.61 1.61 -3.81
N GLU A 65 -0.34 1.25 -4.00
CA GLU A 65 0.76 1.53 -3.05
C GLU A 65 0.90 3.05 -2.81
N GLU A 66 0.79 3.88 -3.85
CA GLU A 66 0.82 5.34 -3.72
C GLU A 66 -0.38 5.89 -2.94
N LYS A 67 -1.58 5.37 -3.18
CA LYS A 67 -2.79 5.77 -2.43
C LYS A 67 -2.70 5.40 -0.95
N GLU A 68 -2.18 4.21 -0.65
CA GLU A 68 -1.97 3.76 0.73
C GLU A 68 -0.93 4.63 1.44
N PHE A 69 0.16 4.99 0.75
CA PHE A 69 1.19 5.87 1.29
C PHE A 69 0.65 7.28 1.61
N GLU A 70 -0.11 7.89 0.71
CA GLU A 70 -0.71 9.21 0.96
C GLU A 70 -1.75 9.16 2.09
N LEU A 71 -2.52 8.08 2.20
CA LEU A 71 -3.47 7.88 3.28
C LEU A 71 -2.75 7.73 4.65
N ASP A 72 -1.68 6.95 4.71
CA ASP A 72 -0.86 6.79 5.92
C ASP A 72 -0.24 8.13 6.36
N LYS A 73 0.27 8.91 5.40
CA LYS A 73 0.80 10.24 5.66
C LYS A 73 -0.26 11.19 6.24
N LEU A 74 -1.45 11.22 5.64
CA LEU A 74 -2.56 12.05 6.14
C LEU A 74 -3.02 11.62 7.55
N ASN A 75 -3.03 10.31 7.82
CA ASN A 75 -3.40 9.80 9.14
C ASN A 75 -2.38 10.20 10.21
N LYS A 76 -1.08 10.12 9.89
CA LYS A 76 -0.01 10.56 10.79
C LYS A 76 -0.07 12.07 11.07
N GLU A 77 -0.38 12.87 10.06
CA GLU A 77 -0.54 14.32 10.24
C GLU A 77 -1.72 14.64 11.17
N LYS A 78 -2.87 13.97 10.97
CA LYS A 78 -4.02 14.11 11.88
C LYS A 78 -3.75 13.62 13.29
N GLU A 79 -3.00 12.54 13.45
CA GLU A 79 -2.61 12.03 14.77
C GLU A 79 -1.74 13.05 15.50
N PHE A 80 -0.77 13.65 14.80
CA PHE A 80 0.07 14.71 15.35
C PHE A 80 -0.73 15.95 15.75
N GLU A 81 -1.62 16.44 14.88
CA GLU A 81 -2.50 17.58 15.19
C GLU A 81 -3.41 17.30 16.40
N LEU A 82 -3.95 16.08 16.50
CA LEU A 82 -4.79 15.68 17.62
C LEU A 82 -4.00 15.64 18.93
N ASP A 83 -2.77 15.13 18.89
CA ASP A 83 -1.85 15.11 20.02
C ASP A 83 -1.48 16.51 20.50
N GLU A 84 -1.22 17.45 19.60
CA GLU A 84 -0.97 18.85 19.96
C GLU A 84 -2.19 19.48 20.62
N LEU A 85 -3.38 19.31 20.03
CA LEU A 85 -4.62 19.85 20.59
C LEU A 85 -4.94 19.27 21.98
N ASN A 86 -4.67 17.99 22.19
CA ASN A 86 -4.88 17.36 23.50
C ASN A 86 -3.92 17.92 24.55
N LYS A 87 -2.64 18.11 24.22
CA LYS A 87 -1.66 18.75 25.11
C LYS A 87 -2.05 20.18 25.47
N GLU A 88 -2.53 20.97 24.51
CA GLU A 88 -3.02 22.33 24.77
C GLU A 88 -4.20 22.32 25.74
N LYS A 89 -5.18 21.45 25.53
CA LYS A 89 -6.33 21.30 26.43
C LYS A 89 -5.93 20.86 27.84
N GLU A 90 -5.01 19.92 27.96
CA GLU A 90 -4.48 19.49 29.26
C GLU A 90 -3.80 20.65 29.99
N PHE A 91 -2.99 21.44 29.29
CA PHE A 91 -2.33 22.61 29.86
C PHE A 91 -3.32 23.68 30.32
N GLU A 92 -4.35 23.98 29.51
CA GLU A 92 -5.42 24.91 29.89
C GLU A 92 -6.19 24.42 31.11
N PHE A 93 -6.50 23.13 31.17
CA PHE A 93 -7.22 22.53 32.30
C PHE A 93 -6.39 22.58 33.59
N GLU A 94 -5.08 22.30 33.50
CA GLU A 94 -4.17 22.40 34.64
C GLU A 94 -4.07 23.83 35.16
N LYS A 95 -3.98 24.82 34.26
CA LYS A 95 -3.97 26.25 34.63
C LYS A 95 -5.24 26.64 35.38
N LEU A 96 -6.41 26.26 34.86
CA LEU A 96 -7.70 26.56 35.49
C LEU A 96 -7.84 25.92 36.88
N ASN A 97 -7.35 24.69 37.06
CA ASN A 97 -7.38 24.03 38.37
C ASN A 97 -6.50 24.76 39.40
N LYS A 98 -5.29 25.18 39.02
CA LYS A 98 -4.41 25.98 39.90
C LYS A 98 -5.06 27.31 40.30
N GLU A 99 -5.70 28.01 39.36
CA GLU A 99 -6.41 29.26 39.65
C GLU A 99 -7.57 29.06 40.64
N LYS A 100 -8.30 27.95 40.54
CA LYS A 100 -9.36 27.60 41.50
C LYS A 100 -8.81 27.34 42.89
N GLU A 101 -7.72 26.56 43.01
CA GLU A 101 -7.09 26.25 44.29
C GLU A 101 -6.64 27.53 45.04
N LEU A 102 -6.05 28.50 44.33
CA LEU A 102 -5.66 29.80 44.91
C LEU A 102 -6.83 30.69 45.36
N CYS A 103 -8.02 30.52 44.79
CA CYS A 103 -9.21 31.31 45.14
C CYS A 103 -10.04 30.68 46.28
N SER A 104 -9.65 29.52 46.80
CA SER A 104 -10.39 28.76 47.82
C SER A 104 -9.85 28.90 49.26
N ASP A 105 -8.92 29.82 49.53
CA ASP A 105 -8.48 30.10 50.91
C ASP A 105 -9.65 30.67 51.75
N PRO A 106 -10.06 30.01 52.86
CA PRO A 106 -11.09 30.54 53.75
C PRO A 106 -10.53 31.69 54.61
N LEU A 107 -11.24 32.83 54.62
CA LEU A 107 -11.11 33.96 55.56
C LEU A 107 -11.38 33.55 57.01
#